data_AF-A0A658BT21-F1
#
_entry.id   AF-A0A658BT21-F1
#
_cell.length_a   1.000
_cell.length_b   1.000
_cell.length_c   1.000
_cell.angle_alpha   90.00
_cell.angle_beta   90.00
_cell.angle_gamma   90.00
#
_symmetry.space_group_name_H-M   'P 1'
#
loop_
_entity.id
_entity.type
_entity.pdbx_description
1 polymer ?
#
loop_
_entity_poly.entity_id
_entity_poly.type
_entity_poly.pdbx_seq_one_letter_code
_entity_poly.pdbx_strand_id
1 'polypeptide(L)' 'MKAVLFDLDGTLADTALDLGFALNEQRRRHGLPPLPHEHIRPYASHGTVGLLNAGFGLSP' A
#
# COMPACT_ATOMS: atom_id res chain seq x y z
N MET A 1 8.61 31.26 11.30
CA MET A 1 9.25 29.98 10.89
C MET A 1 8.72 29.63 9.51
N LYS A 2 9.57 29.26 8.54
CA LYS A 2 9.13 28.76 7.21
C LYS A 2 9.53 27.29 7.12
N ALA A 3 8.60 26.42 6.76
CA ALA A 3 8.83 24.99 6.58
C ALA A 3 8.04 24.48 5.37
N VAL A 4 8.51 23.39 4.78
CA VAL A 4 7.82 22.63 3.74
C VAL A 4 7.67 21.20 4.23
N LEU A 5 6.47 20.65 4.11
CA LEU A 5 6.19 19.24 4.40
C LEU A 5 6.07 18.48 3.09
N PHE A 6 6.68 17.30 3.06
CA PHE A 6 6.56 16.35 1.97
C PHE A 6 5.95 15.07 2.54
N ASP A 7 5.09 14.47 1.75
CA ASP A 7 4.72 13.07 1.95
C ASP A 7 5.90 12.16 1.57
N LEU A 8 5.91 10.93 2.06
CA LEU A 8 6.95 9.95 1.75
C LEU A 8 6.58 9.15 0.49
N ASP A 9 5.45 8.45 0.55
CA ASP A 9 5.07 7.41 -0.41
C ASP A 9 4.64 8.02 -1.75
N GLY A 10 5.39 7.72 -2.81
CA GLY A 10 5.15 8.27 -4.14
C GLY A 10 5.52 9.76 -4.29
N THR A 11 6.02 10.40 -3.22
CA THR A 11 6.52 11.79 -3.25
C THR A 11 8.03 11.85 -3.13
N LEU A 12 8.60 11.36 -2.01
CA LEU A 12 10.05 11.29 -1.81
C LEU A 12 10.64 9.95 -2.21
N ALA A 13 9.86 8.87 -2.14
CA ALA A 13 10.28 7.52 -2.47
C ALA A 13 9.19 6.77 -3.26
N ASP A 14 9.59 6.01 -4.30
CA ASP A 14 8.69 5.09 -4.99
C ASP A 14 8.61 3.76 -4.21
N THR A 15 7.73 3.72 -3.22
CA THR A 15 7.53 2.58 -2.30
C THR A 15 6.46 1.60 -2.79
N ALA A 16 5.89 1.80 -3.98
CA ALA A 16 4.73 1.05 -4.42
C ALA A 16 5.00 -0.45 -4.57
N LEU A 17 6.22 -0.83 -4.99
CA LEU A 17 6.62 -2.23 -5.10
C LEU A 17 6.79 -2.88 -3.73
N ASP A 18 7.41 -2.18 -2.77
CA ASP A 18 7.64 -2.67 -1.42
C ASP A 18 6.32 -2.88 -0.65
N LEU A 19 5.42 -1.90 -0.73
CA LEU A 19 4.09 -1.98 -0.12
C LEU A 19 3.24 -3.07 -0.78
N GLY A 20 3.34 -3.22 -2.10
CA GLY A 20 2.70 -4.31 -2.84
C GLY A 20 3.19 -5.69 -2.42
N PHE A 21 4.51 -5.84 -2.22
CA PHE A 21 5.10 -7.06 -1.70
C PHE A 21 4.60 -7.37 -0.28
N ALA A 22 4.64 -6.39 0.61
CA ALA A 22 4.18 -6.54 1.99
C ALA A 22 2.70 -6.97 2.05
N LEU A 23 1.84 -6.37 1.23
CA LEU A 23 0.42 -6.73 1.15
C LEU A 23 0.23 -8.18 0.69
N ASN A 24 0.94 -8.60 -0.35
CA ASN A 24 0.86 -9.96 -0.86
C ASN A 24 1.43 -10.99 0.11
N GLU A 25 2.45 -10.65 0.88
CA GLU A 25 2.96 -11.50 1.95
C GLU A 25 1.92 -11.69 3.06
N GLN A 26 1.16 -10.64 3.41
CA GLN A 26 0.03 -10.80 4.33
C GLN A 26 -1.08 -11.67 3.72
N ARG A 27 -1.49 -11.43 2.47
CA ARG A 27 -2.51 -12.25 1.79
C ARG A 27 -2.12 -13.73 1.79
N ARG A 28 -0.85 -14.04 1.49
CA ARG A 28 -0.30 -15.40 1.55
C ARG A 28 -0.44 -16.04 2.94
N ARG A 29 -0.11 -15.30 4.01
CA ARG A 29 -0.26 -15.79 5.40
C ARG A 29 -1.70 -16.09 5.79
N HIS A 30 -2.66 -15.42 5.16
CA HIS A 30 -4.09 -15.62 5.36
C HIS A 30 -4.73 -16.58 4.32
N GLY A 31 -3.93 -17.29 3.52
CA GLY A 31 -4.43 -18.26 2.53
C GLY A 31 -5.11 -17.62 1.30
N LEU A 32 -4.91 -16.32 1.07
CA LEU A 32 -5.45 -15.60 -0.07
C LEU A 32 -4.43 -15.58 -1.23
N PRO A 33 -4.89 -15.63 -2.49
CA PRO A 33 -4.01 -15.49 -3.64
C PRO A 33 -3.43 -14.07 -3.70
N PRO A 34 -2.22 -13.87 -4.23
CA PRO A 34 -1.64 -12.54 -4.38
C PRO A 34 -2.46 -11.70 -5.38
N LEU A 35 -2.45 -10.38 -5.18
CA LEU A 35 -2.98 -9.42 -6.14
C LEU A 35 -1.88 -8.95 -7.10
N PRO A 36 -2.20 -8.68 -8.37
CA PRO A 36 -1.29 -8.04 -9.30
C PRO A 36 -0.83 -6.66 -8.79
N HIS A 37 0.43 -6.30 -9.03
CA HIS A 37 0.97 -5.01 -8.58
C HIS A 37 0.18 -3.82 -9.09
N GLU A 38 -0.30 -3.87 -10.34
CA GLU A 38 -1.15 -2.85 -10.95
C GLU A 38 -2.44 -2.57 -10.16
N HIS A 39 -2.97 -3.57 -9.45
CA HIS A 39 -4.13 -3.40 -8.58
C HIS A 39 -3.77 -2.76 -7.24
N ILE A 40 -2.54 -2.95 -6.74
CA ILE A 40 -2.10 -2.45 -5.44
C ILE A 40 -1.52 -1.03 -5.55
N ARG A 41 -0.82 -0.73 -6.65
CA ARG A 41 -0.10 0.53 -6.88
C ARG A 41 -0.93 1.80 -6.61
N PRO A 42 -2.21 1.89 -7.03
CA PRO A 42 -3.03 3.09 -6.74
C PRO A 42 -3.19 3.37 -5.24
N TYR A 43 -3.07 2.35 -4.38
CA TYR A 43 -3.32 2.44 -2.95
C TYR A 43 -2.05 2.63 -2.11
N ALA A 44 -0.86 2.62 -2.72
CA ALA A 44 0.42 2.75 -2.01
C ALA A 44 0.51 4.02 -1.14
N SER A 45 0.01 5.16 -1.63
CA SER A 45 -0.02 6.44 -0.89
C SER A 45 -1.28 6.66 -0.04
N HIS A 46 -2.22 5.71 -0.02
CA HIS A 46 -3.45 5.81 0.78
C HIS A 46 -3.29 5.26 2.20
N GLY A 47 -2.04 4.91 2.57
CA GLY A 47 -1.69 4.34 3.86
C GLY A 47 -2.32 2.97 4.12
N THR A 48 -2.29 2.56 5.39
CA THR A 48 -2.71 1.21 5.81
C THR A 48 -4.18 0.93 5.51
N VAL A 49 -5.07 1.91 5.66
CA VAL A 49 -6.51 1.72 5.42
C VAL A 49 -6.78 1.41 3.95
N GLY A 50 -6.16 2.16 3.01
CA GLY A 50 -6.32 1.90 1.58
C GLY A 50 -5.77 0.52 1.18
N LEU A 51 -4.61 0.13 1.71
CA LEU A 51 -4.01 -1.18 1.45
C LEU A 51 -4.83 -2.34 2.04
N LEU A 52 -5.38 -2.19 3.24
CA LEU A 52 -6.24 -3.21 3.86
C LEU A 52 -7.58 -3.35 3.15
N ASN A 53 -8.17 -2.25 2.69
CA ASN A 53 -9.36 -2.30 1.86
C ASN A 53 -9.07 -3.01 0.53
N ALA A 54 -8.03 -2.59 -0.20
CA ALA A 54 -7.67 -3.20 -1.47
C ALA A 54 -7.27 -4.68 -1.35
N GLY A 55 -6.54 -5.03 -0.29
CA GLY A 55 -5.99 -6.37 -0.09
C GLY A 55 -6.87 -7.34 0.68
N PHE A 56 -7.86 -6.88 1.43
CA PHE A 56 -8.70 -7.74 2.28
C PHE A 56 -10.19 -7.36 2.28
N GLY A 57 -10.59 -6.27 1.62
CA GLY A 57 -11.96 -5.77 1.68
C GLY A 57 -12.33 -5.20 3.04
N LEU A 58 -11.34 -4.84 3.87
CA LEU A 58 -11.56 -4.32 5.21
C LEU A 58 -11.69 -2.79 5.18
N SER A 59 -12.77 -2.29 5.76
CA SER A 59 -12.97 -0.87 6.07
C SER A 59 -13.33 -0.74 7.55
N PRO A 60 -13.00 0.38 8.21
CA PRO A 60 -13.47 0.67 9.57
C PRO A 60 -14.99 0.57 9.71
#